data_AF-A0A1M6K1Q3-F1
#
_entry.id   AF-A0A1M6K1Q3-F1
#
_cell.length_a   1.000
_cell.length_b   1.000
_cell.length_c   1.000
_cell.angle_alpha   90.00
_cell.angle_beta   90.00
_cell.angle_gamma   90.00
#
_symmetry.space_group_name_H-M   'P 1'
#
loop_
_entity.id
_entity.type
_entity.pdbx_description
1 polymer ?
#
loop_
_entity_poly.entity_id
_entity_poly.type
_entity_poly.pdbx_seq_one_letter_code
_entity_poly.pdbx_strand_id
1 'polypeptide(L)'
;MKGYLLLENGSLFEGKIISQTKNILGNVLLDYKGTIKLECQKTGKCGLITNTSNDKAADILLSDINFQSLKSMIEKNNMLQGKIVTDSLPIEYHMYDLKTFIPV
;
A
#
# COMPACT_ATOMS: atom_id res chain seq x y z
N MET A 1 13.68 -6.67 -1.40
CA MET A 1 14.01 -5.74 -0.30
C MET A 1 12.84 -5.73 0.69
N LYS A 2 13.07 -5.47 1.98
CA LYS A 2 11.96 -5.32 2.93
C LYS A 2 11.24 -4.01 2.66
N GLY A 3 9.92 -3.99 2.75
CA GLY A 3 9.13 -2.77 2.66
C GLY A 3 7.84 -2.91 3.45
N TYR A 4 7.08 -1.83 3.49
CA TYR A 4 5.89 -1.77 4.31
C TYR A 4 4.75 -1.11 3.56
N LEU A 5 3.53 -1.53 3.87
CA LEU A 5 2.32 -0.79 3.58
C LEU A 5 1.80 -0.21 4.90
N LEU A 6 1.82 1.12 5.01
CA LEU A 6 1.30 1.85 6.15
C LEU A 6 -0.08 2.41 5.80
N LEU A 7 -1.07 2.23 6.67
CA LEU A 7 -2.41 2.78 6.50
C LEU A 7 -2.62 4.02 7.38
N GLU A 8 -3.55 4.88 6.99
CA GLU A 8 -3.91 6.09 7.74
C GLU A 8 -4.37 5.83 9.18
N ASN A 9 -4.93 4.64 9.44
CA ASN A 9 -5.39 4.22 10.76
C ASN A 9 -4.26 3.71 11.67
N GLY A 10 -3.00 3.75 11.24
CA GLY A 10 -1.87 3.22 12.01
C GLY A 10 -1.47 1.79 11.69
N SER A 11 -2.26 1.05 10.93
CA SER A 11 -1.94 -0.35 10.59
C SER A 11 -0.70 -0.41 9.71
N LEU A 12 0.19 -1.34 10.03
CA LEU A 12 1.44 -1.56 9.32
C LEU A 12 1.51 -3.00 8.83
N PHE A 13 1.60 -3.19 7.52
CA PHE A 13 1.79 -4.49 6.90
C PHE A 13 3.22 -4.61 6.39
N GLU A 14 3.95 -5.57 6.94
CA GLU A 14 5.26 -5.94 6.43
C GLU A 14 5.11 -6.72 5.11
N GLY A 15 5.92 -6.34 4.13
CA GLY A 15 5.95 -6.95 2.81
C GLY A 15 7.35 -7.01 2.20
N LYS A 16 7.44 -7.66 1.05
CA LYS A 16 8.63 -7.71 0.21
C LYS A 16 8.43 -6.82 -1.00
N ILE A 17 9.31 -5.84 -1.18
CA ILE A 17 9.38 -5.03 -2.40
C ILE A 17 9.96 -5.89 -3.53
N ILE A 18 9.20 -5.99 -4.63
CA ILE A 18 9.54 -6.79 -5.82
C ILE A 18 10.09 -5.92 -6.95
N SER A 19 9.49 -4.75 -7.19
CA SER A 19 9.91 -3.82 -8.23
C SER A 19 10.83 -2.72 -7.69
N GLN A 20 11.36 -1.86 -8.57
CA GLN A 20 12.07 -0.63 -8.16
C GLN A 20 11.11 0.52 -7.81
N THR A 21 9.94 0.21 -7.26
CA THR A 21 8.97 1.21 -6.84
C THR A 21 9.53 2.08 -5.72
N LYS A 22 9.22 3.38 -5.81
CA LYS A 22 9.54 4.38 -4.78
C LYS A 22 8.39 4.42 -3.78
N ASN A 23 8.52 5.24 -2.74
CA ASN A 23 7.38 5.53 -1.88
C ASN A 23 6.19 6.04 -2.71
N ILE A 24 5.02 5.44 -2.51
CA ILE A 24 3.75 5.88 -3.13
C ILE A 24 2.80 6.14 -1.97
N LEU A 25 2.15 7.30 -1.96
CA LEU A 25 1.09 7.65 -1.02
C LEU A 25 -0.18 7.90 -1.82
N GLY A 26 -1.30 7.31 -1.38
CA GLY A 26 -2.56 7.42 -2.10
C GLY A 26 -3.66 6.54 -1.53
N ASN A 27 -4.70 6.33 -2.32
CA ASN A 27 -5.85 5.52 -1.94
C ASN A 27 -5.58 4.05 -2.22
N VAL A 28 -5.89 3.21 -1.24
CA VAL A 28 -5.91 1.76 -1.38
C VAL A 28 -7.25 1.37 -2.01
N LEU A 29 -7.19 0.69 -3.14
CA LEU A 29 -8.35 0.31 -3.93
C LEU A 29 -8.32 -1.20 -4.18
N LEU A 30 -9.49 -1.82 -4.10
CA LEU A 30 -9.71 -3.20 -4.50
C LEU A 30 -10.38 -3.21 -5.88
N ASP A 31 -9.72 -3.82 -6.87
CA ASP A 31 -10.28 -4.00 -8.21
C ASP A 31 -11.24 -5.19 -8.25
N TYR A 32 -12.12 -5.26 -9.27
CA TYR A 32 -13.13 -6.32 -9.45
C TYR A 32 -12.51 -7.72 -9.60
N LYS A 33 -11.22 -7.81 -9.93
CA LYS A 33 -10.45 -9.07 -9.99
C LYS A 33 -9.90 -9.53 -8.63
N GLY A 34 -10.16 -8.77 -7.55
CA GLY A 34 -9.62 -9.04 -6.22
C GLY A 34 -8.18 -8.56 -6.03
N THR A 35 -7.68 -7.73 -6.95
CA THR A 35 -6.34 -7.16 -6.93
C THR A 35 -6.34 -5.86 -6.12
N ILE A 36 -5.34 -5.65 -5.28
CA ILE A 36 -5.22 -4.44 -4.48
C ILE A 36 -4.20 -3.51 -5.13
N LYS A 37 -4.57 -2.24 -5.34
CA LYS A 37 -3.65 -1.20 -5.82
C LYS A 37 -3.64 -0.01 -4.87
N LEU A 38 -2.51 0.67 -4.79
CA LEU A 38 -2.36 1.96 -4.16
C LEU A 38 -2.23 3.03 -5.25
N GLU A 39 -3.15 3.98 -5.33
CA GLU A 39 -3.20 4.98 -6.38
C GLU A 39 -2.98 6.40 -5.84
N CYS A 40 -1.88 7.03 -6.26
CA CYS A 40 -1.61 8.43 -5.98
C CYS A 40 -2.37 9.32 -6.98
N GLN A 41 -3.49 9.89 -6.55
CA GLN A 41 -4.35 10.73 -7.40
C GLN A 41 -3.61 11.93 -8.00
N LYS A 42 -2.65 12.52 -7.27
CA LYS A 42 -1.90 13.71 -7.71
C LYS A 42 -0.94 13.42 -8.86
N THR A 43 -0.35 12.22 -8.91
CA THR A 43 0.67 11.88 -9.92
C THR A 43 0.22 10.79 -10.90
N GLY A 44 -0.94 10.18 -10.69
CA GLY A 44 -1.41 9.01 -11.43
C GLY A 44 -0.54 7.76 -11.26
N LYS A 45 0.33 7.73 -10.23
CA LYS A 45 1.21 6.59 -9.99
C LYS A 45 0.46 5.52 -9.20
N CYS A 46 0.58 4.28 -9.66
CA CYS A 46 -0.03 3.12 -9.03
C CYS A 46 1.04 2.17 -8.50
N GLY A 47 0.80 1.64 -7.29
CA GLY A 47 1.55 0.54 -6.71
C GLY A 47 0.67 -0.71 -6.63
N LEU A 48 1.11 -1.82 -7.21
CA LEU A 48 0.40 -3.08 -7.18
C LEU A 48 0.77 -3.89 -5.93
N ILE A 49 -0.25 -4.30 -5.17
CA ILE A 49 -0.12 -5.08 -3.95
C ILE A 49 -0.66 -6.49 -4.23
N THR A 50 0.15 -7.52 -4.00
CA THR A 50 -0.22 -8.92 -4.24
C THR A 50 0.19 -9.81 -3.08
N ASN A 51 -0.34 -11.04 -3.03
CA ASN A 51 0.13 -12.13 -2.19
C ASN A 51 0.83 -13.25 -2.99
N THR A 52 0.89 -13.14 -4.32
CA THR A 52 1.50 -14.15 -5.18
C THR A 52 2.80 -13.65 -5.82
N SER A 53 3.87 -14.45 -5.70
CA SER A 53 5.20 -14.12 -6.22
C SER A 53 5.34 -14.22 -7.74
N ASN A 54 4.34 -14.81 -8.43
CA ASN A 54 4.35 -14.98 -9.88
C ASN A 54 3.95 -13.70 -10.64
N ASP A 55 3.48 -12.68 -9.94
CA ASP A 55 3.09 -11.42 -10.56
C ASP A 55 4.33 -10.51 -10.74
N LYS A 56 4.88 -10.52 -11.95
CA LYS A 56 6.05 -9.69 -12.32
C LYS A 56 5.75 -8.18 -12.30
N ALA A 57 4.47 -7.79 -12.26
CA ALA A 57 4.06 -6.40 -12.19
C ALA A 57 3.85 -5.91 -10.76
N ALA A 58 4.01 -6.78 -9.75
CA ALA A 58 3.80 -6.40 -8.35
C ALA A 58 4.91 -5.48 -7.82
N ASP A 59 4.50 -4.50 -7.02
CA ASP A 59 5.42 -3.60 -6.34
C ASP A 59 5.73 -4.10 -4.93
N ILE A 60 4.69 -4.57 -4.22
CA ILE A 60 4.81 -5.15 -2.89
C ILE A 60 4.07 -6.49 -2.81
N LEU A 61 4.78 -7.48 -2.29
CA LEU A 61 4.27 -8.80 -1.96
C LEU A 61 4.02 -8.89 -0.46
N LEU A 62 2.78 -9.09 -0.06
CA LEU A 62 2.37 -9.37 1.31
C LEU A 62 2.25 -10.88 1.52
N SER A 63 2.28 -11.32 2.78
CA SER A 63 1.85 -12.68 3.13
C SER A 63 0.34 -12.83 2.91
N ASP A 64 -0.13 -14.07 2.72
CA ASP A 64 -1.57 -14.34 2.52
C ASP A 64 -2.43 -13.76 3.63
N ILE A 65 -2.01 -13.90 4.89
CA ILE A 65 -2.74 -13.41 6.07
C ILE A 65 -2.83 -11.87 6.03
N ASN A 66 -1.72 -11.19 5.72
CA ASN A 66 -1.68 -9.73 5.65
C ASN A 66 -2.54 -9.22 4.48
N PHE A 67 -2.48 -9.90 3.33
CA PHE A 67 -3.26 -9.55 2.16
C PHE A 67 -4.77 -9.69 2.39
N GLN A 68 -5.21 -10.81 2.98
CA GLN A 68 -6.63 -10.99 3.33
C GLN A 68 -7.09 -9.97 4.38
N SER A 69 -6.24 -9.68 5.38
CA SER A 69 -6.55 -8.66 6.39
C SER A 69 -6.73 -7.28 5.76
N LEU A 70 -5.82 -6.89 4.85
CA LEU A 70 -5.91 -5.64 4.09
C LEU A 70 -7.18 -5.61 3.24
N LYS A 71 -7.48 -6.70 2.53
CA LYS A 71 -8.70 -6.82 1.72
C LYS A 71 -9.96 -6.58 2.55
N SER A 72 -10.08 -7.24 3.71
CA SER A 72 -11.20 -7.03 4.63
C SER A 72 -11.26 -5.60 5.18
N MET A 73 -10.13 -4.92 5.35
CA MET A 73 -10.12 -3.50 5.74
C MET A 73 -10.65 -2.60 4.61
N ILE A 74 -10.23 -2.82 3.37
CA ILE A 74 -10.73 -2.05 2.21
C ILE A 74 -12.24 -2.27 2.05
N GLU A 75 -12.73 -3.50 2.13
CA GLU A 75 -14.16 -3.80 1.98
C GLU A 75 -15.04 -3.16 3.08
N LYS A 76 -14.47 -2.91 4.27
CA LYS A 76 -15.16 -2.26 5.39
C LYS A 76 -15.11 -0.73 5.34
N ASN A 77 -14.20 -0.14 4.56
CA ASN A 77 -13.98 1.30 4.53
C ASN A 77 -14.23 1.83 3.12
N ASN A 78 -15.13 2.81 2.97
CA ASN A 78 -15.45 3.40 1.66
C ASN A 78 -14.23 4.04 0.97
N MET A 79 -13.29 4.55 1.76
CA MET A 79 -12.01 5.08 1.31
C MET A 79 -10.97 4.72 2.37
N LEU A 80 -9.81 4.24 1.94
CA LEU A 80 -8.70 3.89 2.82
C LEU A 80 -7.43 4.47 2.22
N GLN A 81 -6.76 5.36 2.94
CA GLN A 81 -5.46 5.88 2.52
C GLN A 81 -4.32 5.01 3.03
N GLY A 82 -3.27 4.93 2.23
CA GLY A 82 -2.07 4.22 2.58
C GLY A 82 -0.83 4.73 1.88
N LYS A 83 0.31 4.23 2.33
CA LYS A 83 1.62 4.54 1.81
C LYS A 83 2.45 3.28 1.70
N ILE A 84 2.94 2.99 0.49
CA ILE A 84 4.03 2.04 0.28
C ILE A 84 5.32 2.75 0.71
N VAL A 85 6.04 2.13 1.64
CA VAL A 85 7.31 2.59 2.19
C VAL A 85 8.41 1.63 1.74
N THR A 86 9.36 2.16 0.98
CA THR A 86 10.47 1.42 0.38
C THR A 86 11.83 1.91 0.83
N ASP A 87 11.90 2.96 1.66
CA ASP A 87 13.16 3.46 2.20
C ASP A 87 13.35 3.03 3.67
N SER A 88 14.43 3.50 4.28
CA SER A 88 14.81 3.16 5.66
C SER A 88 14.49 4.27 6.67
N LEU A 89 13.68 5.26 6.29
CA LEU A 89 13.29 6.31 7.24
C LEU A 89 12.37 5.72 8.33
N PRO A 90 12.39 6.29 9.55
CA PRO A 90 11.48 5.86 10.59
C PRO A 90 10.01 5.98 10.18
N ILE A 91 9.21 4.97 10.55
CA ILE A 91 7.80 4.88 10.16
C ILE A 91 7.00 6.09 10.66
N GLU A 92 7.40 6.76 11.75
CA GLU A 92 6.71 7.95 12.24
C GLU A 92 6.70 9.10 11.22
N TYR A 93 7.77 9.25 10.42
CA TYR A 93 7.81 10.27 9.36
C TYR A 93 6.79 9.95 8.26
N HIS A 94 6.64 8.68 7.91
CA HIS A 94 5.64 8.25 6.92
C HIS A 94 4.21 8.34 7.43
N MET A 95 4.01 8.16 8.74
CA MET A 95 2.72 8.40 9.39
C MET A 95 2.35 9.88 9.33
N TYR A 96 3.31 10.78 9.51
CA TYR A 96 3.09 12.21 9.37
C TYR A 96 2.64 12.57 7.95
N ASP A 97 3.26 11.97 6.92
CA ASP A 97 2.85 12.17 5.52
C ASP A 97 1.37 11.79 5.30
N LEU A 98 0.91 10.67 5.88
CA LEU A 98 -0.48 10.23 5.78
C LEU A 98 -1.45 11.18 6.51
N LYS A 99 -1.10 11.62 7.72
CA LYS A 99 -1.96 12.50 8.54
C LYS A 99 -2.07 13.92 7.99
N THR A 100 -1.05 14.37 7.28
CA THR A 100 -1.01 15.71 6.68
C THR A 100 -1.41 15.71 5.21
N PHE A 101 -1.73 14.54 4.65
CA PHE A 101 -2.21 14.45 3.29
C PHE A 101 -3.61 15.08 3.18
N ILE A 102 -3.70 16.11 2.33
CA ILE A 102 -4.97 16.72 1.97
C ILE A 102 -5.35 16.16 0.59
N PRO A 103 -6.36 15.28 0.49
CA PRO A 103 -6.88 14.85 -0.81
C PRO A 103 -7.43 16.07 -1.56
N VAL A 104 -7.06 16.19 -2.84
CA VAL A 104 -7.44 17.31 -3.72
C VAL A 104 -8.78 17.03 -4.38
#